data_AF-A0A382KC56-F1
#
_entry.id   AF-A0A382KC56-F1
#
_cell.length_a   1.000
_cell.length_b   1.000
_cell.length_c   1.000
_cell.angle_alpha   90.00
_cell.angle_beta   90.00
_cell.angle_gamma   90.00
#
_symmetry.space_group_name_H-M   'P 1'
#
loop_
_entity.id
_entity.type
_entity.pdbx_description
1 polymer ?
#
loop_
_entity_poly.entity_id
_entity_poly.type
_entity_poly.pdbx_seq_one_letter_code
_entity_poly.pdbx_strand_id
1 'polypeptide(L)'
;WGVDGHNSHTNICSAGARTGYAMWHKYDRPSPDHTNAEVILLASSHLETGHYFNPHAQRIMEGMMKGAKLIVMDPRLSNTASMADEWMPTYPGSETAVFMAMAKIILDEDLYDRHYMENWVNWDEYLKNLHPEDPLDFDQFIKRLGEEWEEYTPEFAAQEAQIDADQIVRVARLVGKAGSKLSTHVWRGPSIGNLGGWQVARTLHLLNVLTGSVGTEGGTSPSAWNKFHPKFFDSPPGPNAWNELNWPKEYTLTHYEMSQILPHLLKDNRGSLDVYFTRVFNPVWTYPDGFTWIEMLSDKEKIGCHVALTPTWNETAFFADYVLPMGHASERHDINSYETQAGVWIAFRQPVLREKARRDGKEVQFTYEVNPGEVWEEDEFWIELSWRIDKEGDLGIRKHFISPYRDGEKINIDEYYQYIFENT
;
A
#
# COMPACT_ATOMS: atom_id res chain seq x y z
N TRP A 1 13.26 3.04 17.85
CA TRP A 1 13.11 4.04 18.94
C TRP A 1 11.71 4.07 19.57
N GLY A 2 10.68 3.41 19.01
CA GLY A 2 9.34 3.44 19.63
C GLY A 2 8.65 4.80 19.53
N VAL A 3 9.03 5.62 18.54
CA VAL A 3 8.51 6.99 18.35
C VAL A 3 7.31 6.93 17.42
N ASP A 4 6.20 7.57 17.80
CA ASP A 4 5.07 7.85 16.90
C ASP A 4 5.36 9.13 16.11
N GLY A 5 6.31 9.04 15.18
CA GLY A 5 6.77 10.16 14.35
C GLY A 5 7.02 9.74 12.90
N HIS A 6 6.45 8.61 12.49
CA HIS A 6 6.58 8.11 11.13
C HIS A 6 5.76 8.97 10.18
N ASN A 7 6.41 9.51 9.15
CA ASN A 7 5.78 10.19 8.04
C ASN A 7 6.12 9.46 6.73
N SER A 8 5.12 9.14 5.92
CA SER A 8 5.29 8.39 4.66
C SER A 8 4.47 8.98 3.53
N HIS A 9 5.03 9.00 2.32
CA HIS A 9 4.27 9.30 1.11
C HIS A 9 3.16 8.27 0.80
N THR A 10 3.10 7.16 1.55
CA THR A 10 2.06 6.14 1.42
C THR A 10 0.66 6.73 1.57
N ASN A 11 0.49 7.73 2.46
CA ASN A 11 -0.80 8.37 2.71
C ASN A 11 -1.40 8.97 1.43
N ILE A 12 -0.64 9.76 0.71
CA ILE A 12 -1.10 10.41 -0.51
C ILE A 12 -1.14 9.41 -1.65
N CYS A 13 -0.16 8.51 -1.72
CA CYS A 13 -0.03 7.57 -2.83
C CYS A 13 -1.18 6.55 -2.86
N SER A 14 -1.53 5.94 -1.74
CA SER A 14 -2.38 4.74 -1.76
C SER A 14 -3.35 4.59 -0.60
N ALA A 15 -3.36 5.49 0.39
CA ALA A 15 -4.24 5.32 1.55
C ALA A 15 -5.71 5.11 1.17
N GLY A 16 -6.21 5.85 0.17
CA GLY A 16 -7.58 5.68 -0.33
C GLY A 16 -7.89 4.22 -0.67
N ALA A 17 -7.21 3.63 -1.64
CA ALA A 17 -7.39 2.22 -1.99
C ALA A 17 -7.19 1.30 -0.79
N ARG A 18 -6.16 1.54 0.01
CA ARG A 18 -5.81 0.67 1.13
C ARG A 18 -6.86 0.63 2.23
N THR A 19 -7.47 1.77 2.56
CA THR A 19 -8.62 1.85 3.46
C THR A 19 -9.76 0.94 2.98
N GLY A 20 -10.04 0.97 1.67
CA GLY A 20 -11.13 0.18 1.12
C GLY A 20 -10.92 -1.33 1.24
N TYR A 21 -9.71 -1.80 0.94
CA TYR A 21 -9.33 -3.21 1.14
C TYR A 21 -9.32 -3.62 2.62
N ALA A 22 -8.78 -2.77 3.49
CA ALA A 22 -8.71 -3.06 4.92
C ALA A 22 -10.10 -3.22 5.56
N MET A 23 -11.10 -2.48 5.08
CA MET A 23 -12.49 -2.64 5.54
C MET A 23 -13.10 -3.98 5.18
N TRP A 24 -12.66 -4.62 4.09
CA TRP A 24 -13.15 -5.94 3.68
C TRP A 24 -12.47 -7.07 4.42
N HIS A 25 -11.14 -7.09 4.43
CA HIS A 25 -10.37 -8.27 4.85
C HIS A 25 -9.28 -7.95 5.87
N LYS A 26 -9.31 -6.77 6.51
CA LYS A 26 -8.32 -6.28 7.51
C LYS A 26 -6.89 -6.09 6.99
N TYR A 27 -6.64 -6.44 5.74
CA TYR A 27 -5.36 -6.26 5.07
C TYR A 27 -5.43 -5.08 4.11
N ASP A 28 -4.36 -4.30 4.04
CA ASP A 28 -4.34 -3.01 3.36
C ASP A 28 -4.29 -3.12 1.82
N ARG A 29 -4.07 -4.30 1.26
CA ARG A 29 -3.86 -4.50 -0.19
C ARG A 29 -4.37 -5.84 -0.71
N PRO A 30 -4.68 -5.93 -2.01
CA PRO A 30 -4.97 -7.18 -2.70
C PRO A 30 -3.68 -7.90 -3.13
N SER A 31 -3.81 -9.18 -3.48
CA SER A 31 -2.82 -10.05 -4.09
C SER A 31 -3.51 -10.86 -5.19
N PRO A 32 -3.60 -10.28 -6.40
CA PRO A 32 -4.32 -10.92 -7.51
C PRO A 32 -3.51 -12.04 -8.16
N ASP A 33 -4.16 -13.16 -8.47
CA ASP A 33 -3.59 -14.23 -9.29
C ASP A 33 -3.89 -14.00 -10.78
N HIS A 34 -3.29 -12.95 -11.35
CA HIS A 34 -3.50 -12.59 -12.76
C HIS A 34 -3.16 -13.72 -13.74
N THR A 35 -2.22 -14.60 -13.39
CA THR A 35 -1.72 -15.66 -14.28
C THR A 35 -2.76 -16.78 -14.52
N ASN A 36 -3.69 -17.01 -13.59
CA ASN A 36 -4.70 -18.07 -13.72
C ASN A 36 -6.14 -17.53 -13.83
N ALA A 37 -6.29 -16.21 -13.98
CA ALA A 37 -7.58 -15.54 -14.12
C ALA A 37 -8.27 -15.89 -15.44
N GLU A 38 -9.61 -15.85 -15.44
CA GLU A 38 -10.41 -15.82 -16.68
C GLU A 38 -10.77 -14.38 -17.08
N VAL A 39 -10.93 -13.50 -16.10
CA VAL A 39 -11.11 -12.05 -16.30
C VAL A 39 -10.18 -11.29 -15.36
N ILE A 40 -9.44 -10.34 -15.92
CA ILE A 40 -8.59 -9.40 -15.20
C ILE A 40 -9.23 -8.02 -15.31
N LEU A 41 -9.69 -7.45 -14.21
CA LEU A 41 -10.30 -6.12 -14.13
C LEU A 41 -9.37 -5.15 -13.39
N LEU A 42 -8.82 -4.18 -14.10
CA LEU A 42 -7.87 -3.21 -13.56
C LEU A 42 -8.49 -1.81 -13.56
N ALA A 43 -8.56 -1.19 -12.38
CA ALA A 43 -8.74 0.25 -12.25
C ALA A 43 -7.38 0.95 -12.07
N SER A 44 -6.41 0.52 -12.88
CA SER A 44 -5.00 0.95 -12.81
C SER A 44 -4.24 0.49 -14.05
N SER A 45 -3.05 1.05 -14.27
CA SER A 45 -2.26 0.84 -15.48
C SER A 45 -0.97 0.06 -15.22
N HIS A 46 -1.06 -1.27 -15.18
CA HIS A 46 0.03 -2.18 -14.77
C HIS A 46 1.10 -2.46 -15.84
N LEU A 47 0.85 -2.23 -17.13
CA LEU A 47 1.86 -2.34 -18.20
C LEU A 47 2.75 -1.10 -18.32
N GLU A 48 2.67 -0.18 -17.36
CA GLU A 48 3.50 1.02 -17.25
C GLU A 48 4.63 0.84 -16.23
N THR A 49 5.55 1.81 -16.14
CA THR A 49 6.56 1.83 -15.07
C THR A 49 5.93 2.27 -13.76
N GLY A 50 5.85 1.36 -12.79
CA GLY A 50 5.31 1.66 -11.46
C GLY A 50 5.64 0.59 -10.43
N HIS A 51 5.27 0.87 -9.17
CA HIS A 51 5.46 -0.04 -8.04
C HIS A 51 4.61 -1.30 -8.23
N TYR A 52 5.21 -2.50 -8.11
CA TYR A 52 4.63 -3.82 -8.44
C TYR A 52 4.36 -4.11 -9.92
N PHE A 53 4.43 -3.09 -10.78
CA PHE A 53 3.86 -3.18 -12.12
C PHE A 53 4.64 -4.09 -13.06
N ASN A 54 5.97 -4.15 -12.97
CA ASN A 54 6.73 -5.06 -13.86
C ASN A 54 6.42 -6.55 -13.59
N PRO A 55 6.47 -7.06 -12.33
CA PRO A 55 5.97 -8.41 -12.05
C PRO A 55 4.50 -8.61 -12.44
N HIS A 56 3.60 -7.67 -12.08
CA HIS A 56 2.18 -7.80 -12.46
C HIS A 56 1.97 -7.81 -13.97
N ALA A 57 2.71 -7.00 -14.73
CA ALA A 57 2.66 -6.96 -16.18
C ALA A 57 2.99 -8.33 -16.77
N GLN A 58 4.04 -8.98 -16.25
CA GLN A 58 4.39 -10.36 -16.66
C GLN A 58 3.24 -11.33 -16.36
N ARG A 59 2.66 -11.27 -15.15
CA ARG A 59 1.53 -12.13 -14.76
C ARG A 59 0.26 -11.89 -15.58
N ILE A 60 -0.06 -10.63 -15.87
CA ILE A 60 -1.19 -10.23 -16.73
C ILE A 60 -0.98 -10.76 -18.14
N MET A 61 0.21 -10.58 -18.71
CA MET A 61 0.53 -11.11 -20.04
C MET A 61 0.46 -12.64 -20.08
N GLU A 62 0.95 -13.33 -19.04
CA GLU A 62 0.81 -14.79 -18.90
C GLU A 62 -0.68 -15.21 -18.87
N GLY A 63 -1.51 -14.50 -18.12
CA GLY A 63 -2.97 -14.73 -18.07
C GLY A 63 -3.63 -14.52 -19.43
N MET A 64 -3.34 -13.40 -20.11
CA MET A 64 -3.85 -13.09 -21.44
C MET A 64 -3.43 -14.16 -22.48
N MET A 65 -2.18 -14.64 -22.41
CA MET A 65 -1.70 -15.74 -23.27
C MET A 65 -2.44 -17.06 -23.04
N LYS A 66 -3.02 -17.27 -21.85
CA LYS A 66 -3.90 -18.40 -21.53
C LYS A 66 -5.38 -18.14 -21.89
N GLY A 67 -5.72 -16.94 -22.37
CA GLY A 67 -7.06 -16.57 -22.80
C GLY A 67 -7.84 -15.69 -21.83
N ALA A 68 -7.22 -15.19 -20.76
CA ALA A 68 -7.86 -14.25 -19.85
C ALA A 68 -8.28 -12.97 -20.59
N LYS A 69 -9.47 -12.45 -20.26
CA LYS A 69 -9.95 -11.16 -20.78
C LYS A 69 -9.45 -10.01 -19.92
N LEU A 70 -8.83 -9.02 -20.55
CA LEU A 70 -8.32 -7.83 -19.87
C LEU A 70 -9.31 -6.67 -20.00
N ILE A 71 -9.78 -6.17 -18.86
CA ILE A 71 -10.68 -5.01 -18.75
C ILE A 71 -9.93 -3.92 -18.00
N VAL A 72 -9.84 -2.73 -18.57
CA VAL A 72 -9.07 -1.62 -18.01
C VAL A 72 -9.94 -0.37 -17.90
N MET A 73 -10.08 0.12 -16.68
CA MET A 73 -10.65 1.43 -16.37
C MET A 73 -9.51 2.42 -16.19
N ASP A 74 -9.32 3.29 -17.18
CA ASP A 74 -8.34 4.38 -17.14
C ASP A 74 -8.85 5.52 -18.03
N PRO A 75 -8.93 6.77 -17.54
CA PRO A 75 -9.33 7.91 -18.36
C PRO A 75 -8.40 8.16 -19.57
N ARG A 76 -7.18 7.61 -19.53
CA ARG A 76 -6.19 7.71 -20.61
C ARG A 76 -6.07 6.37 -21.32
N LEU A 77 -5.82 6.42 -22.63
CA LEU A 77 -5.37 5.26 -23.38
C LEU A 77 -3.91 4.95 -23.02
N SER A 78 -3.70 4.33 -21.86
CA SER A 78 -2.39 3.90 -21.38
C SER A 78 -1.86 2.69 -22.16
N ASN A 79 -0.60 2.31 -21.95
CA ASN A 79 -0.05 1.06 -22.48
C ASN A 79 -0.87 -0.16 -22.03
N THR A 80 -1.44 -0.10 -20.82
CA THR A 80 -2.31 -1.16 -20.29
C THR A 80 -3.64 -1.20 -21.03
N ALA A 81 -4.30 -0.04 -21.16
CA ALA A 81 -5.57 0.08 -21.86
C ALA A 81 -5.46 -0.29 -23.35
N SER A 82 -4.33 0.00 -23.99
CA SER A 82 -4.08 -0.35 -25.39
C SER A 82 -4.06 -1.86 -25.67
N MET A 83 -3.86 -2.67 -24.63
CA MET A 83 -3.85 -4.13 -24.68
C MET A 83 -5.17 -4.76 -24.19
N ALA A 84 -6.12 -3.95 -23.71
CA ALA A 84 -7.36 -4.44 -23.14
C ALA A 84 -8.34 -4.95 -24.20
N ASP A 85 -9.11 -5.98 -23.86
CA ASP A 85 -10.29 -6.38 -24.62
C ASP A 85 -11.42 -5.34 -24.47
N GLU A 86 -11.54 -4.75 -23.27
CA GLU A 86 -12.49 -3.66 -22.97
C GLU A 86 -11.73 -2.53 -22.26
N TRP A 87 -11.60 -1.38 -22.93
CA TRP A 87 -11.13 -0.14 -22.31
C TRP A 87 -12.33 0.73 -21.95
N MET A 88 -12.43 1.11 -20.67
CA MET A 88 -13.49 1.93 -20.11
C MET A 88 -12.88 3.27 -19.66
N PRO A 89 -12.98 4.35 -20.47
CA PRO A 89 -12.39 5.65 -20.16
C PRO A 89 -13.26 6.45 -19.17
N THR A 90 -13.39 5.92 -17.94
CA THR A 90 -14.25 6.52 -16.93
C THR A 90 -13.78 7.91 -16.52
N TYR A 91 -14.75 8.79 -16.25
CA TYR A 91 -14.47 10.08 -15.64
C TYR A 91 -13.85 9.87 -14.25
N PRO A 92 -12.70 10.49 -13.90
CA PRO A 92 -12.01 10.19 -12.66
C PRO A 92 -12.89 10.34 -11.41
N GLY A 93 -13.02 9.28 -10.61
CA GLY A 93 -13.82 9.24 -9.40
C GLY A 93 -15.24 8.67 -9.58
N SER A 94 -15.66 8.38 -10.81
CA SER A 94 -16.96 7.78 -11.14
C SER A 94 -16.97 6.25 -11.07
N GLU A 95 -15.81 5.61 -10.89
CA GLU A 95 -15.64 4.16 -11.00
C GLU A 95 -16.53 3.39 -10.02
N THR A 96 -16.84 3.98 -8.86
CA THR A 96 -17.77 3.38 -7.89
C THR A 96 -19.17 3.18 -8.46
N ALA A 97 -19.68 4.11 -9.27
CA ALA A 97 -20.99 3.99 -9.90
C ALA A 97 -21.00 2.84 -10.91
N VAL A 98 -19.93 2.69 -11.69
CA VAL A 98 -19.77 1.58 -12.65
C VAL A 98 -19.71 0.24 -11.90
N PHE A 99 -18.91 0.13 -10.85
CA PHE A 99 -18.83 -1.11 -10.06
C PHE A 99 -20.15 -1.46 -9.38
N MET A 100 -20.89 -0.48 -8.86
CA MET A 100 -22.21 -0.75 -8.28
C MET A 100 -23.25 -1.17 -9.32
N ALA A 101 -23.23 -0.58 -10.52
CA ALA A 101 -24.09 -1.02 -11.61
C ALA A 101 -23.74 -2.44 -12.08
N MET A 102 -22.44 -2.78 -12.14
CA MET A 102 -22.00 -4.15 -12.42
C MET A 102 -22.45 -5.12 -11.33
N ALA A 103 -22.32 -4.74 -10.05
CA ALA A 103 -22.78 -5.54 -8.91
C ALA A 103 -24.28 -5.80 -8.97
N LYS A 104 -25.08 -4.78 -9.31
CA LYS A 104 -26.53 -4.91 -9.51
C LYS A 104 -26.87 -5.88 -10.65
N ILE A 105 -26.21 -5.77 -11.80
CA ILE A 105 -26.43 -6.71 -12.92
C ILE A 105 -26.08 -8.14 -12.51
N ILE A 106 -24.97 -8.34 -11.80
CA ILE A 106 -24.56 -9.66 -11.30
C ILE A 106 -25.62 -10.24 -10.35
N LEU A 107 -26.22 -9.39 -9.51
CA LEU A 107 -27.31 -9.79 -8.61
C LEU A 107 -28.59 -10.12 -9.37
N ASP A 108 -29.06 -9.21 -10.24
CA ASP A 108 -30.32 -9.31 -10.98
C ASP A 108 -30.32 -10.47 -12.00
N GLU A 109 -29.16 -10.85 -12.52
CA GLU A 109 -28.98 -11.98 -13.45
C GLU A 109 -28.58 -13.29 -12.74
N ASP A 110 -28.62 -13.35 -11.40
CA ASP A 110 -28.24 -14.53 -10.60
C ASP A 110 -26.83 -15.06 -10.94
N LEU A 111 -25.88 -14.17 -11.24
CA LEU A 111 -24.49 -14.50 -11.57
C LEU A 111 -23.56 -14.55 -10.35
N TYR A 112 -24.07 -14.22 -9.15
CA TYR A 112 -23.30 -14.28 -7.92
C TYR A 112 -23.06 -15.74 -7.46
N ASP A 113 -21.96 -15.98 -6.76
CA ASP A 113 -21.68 -17.26 -6.12
C ASP A 113 -22.50 -17.36 -4.82
N ARG A 114 -23.66 -18.01 -4.91
CA ARG A 114 -24.54 -18.23 -3.76
C ARG A 114 -23.82 -18.94 -2.61
N HIS A 115 -23.02 -19.97 -2.90
CA HIS A 115 -22.37 -20.73 -1.84
C HIS A 115 -21.38 -19.87 -1.06
N TYR A 116 -20.58 -19.07 -1.76
CA TYR A 116 -19.67 -18.13 -1.12
C TYR A 116 -20.42 -17.08 -0.30
N MET A 117 -21.46 -16.47 -0.87
CA MET A 117 -22.26 -15.44 -0.21
C MET A 117 -22.97 -15.96 1.05
N GLU A 118 -23.49 -17.19 1.03
CA GLU A 118 -24.15 -17.78 2.21
C GLU A 118 -23.18 -18.12 3.35
N ASN A 119 -21.93 -18.46 3.03
CA ASN A 119 -20.98 -19.03 4.00
C ASN A 119 -19.90 -18.06 4.48
N TRP A 120 -19.57 -17.02 3.67
CA TRP A 120 -18.44 -16.13 3.92
C TRP A 120 -18.80 -14.65 3.95
N VAL A 121 -20.08 -14.31 3.90
CA VAL A 121 -20.58 -12.94 4.07
C VAL A 121 -21.50 -12.88 5.28
N ASN A 122 -21.42 -11.79 6.04
CA ASN A 122 -22.25 -11.52 7.22
C ASN A 122 -23.67 -11.06 6.82
N TRP A 123 -24.34 -11.79 5.91
CA TRP A 123 -25.67 -11.45 5.40
C TRP A 123 -26.74 -11.46 6.50
N ASP A 124 -26.57 -12.33 7.49
CA ASP A 124 -27.48 -12.48 8.61
C ASP A 124 -27.35 -11.31 9.60
N GLU A 125 -26.13 -10.82 9.86
CA GLU A 125 -25.89 -9.61 10.63
C GLU A 125 -26.48 -8.37 9.94
N TYR A 126 -26.36 -8.29 8.62
CA TYR A 126 -27.00 -7.22 7.84
C TYR A 126 -28.52 -7.20 8.06
N LEU A 127 -29.19 -8.35 7.92
CA LEU A 127 -30.65 -8.43 8.14
C LEU A 127 -31.01 -8.10 9.59
N LYS A 128 -30.32 -8.70 10.57
CA LYS A 128 -30.61 -8.44 12.00
C LYS A 128 -30.46 -6.97 12.40
N ASN A 129 -29.48 -6.27 11.83
CA ASN A 129 -29.16 -4.90 12.24
C ASN A 129 -29.91 -3.83 11.43
N LEU A 130 -30.14 -4.04 10.14
CA LEU A 130 -30.74 -3.05 9.26
C LEU A 130 -32.20 -3.35 8.90
N HIS A 131 -32.59 -4.62 8.91
CA HIS A 131 -33.94 -5.08 8.54
C HIS A 131 -34.49 -6.09 9.57
N PRO A 132 -34.58 -5.74 10.87
CA PRO A 132 -34.88 -6.70 11.95
C PRO A 132 -36.27 -7.36 11.86
N GLU A 133 -37.19 -6.78 11.08
CA GLU A 133 -38.55 -7.29 10.86
C GLU A 133 -38.62 -8.34 9.72
N ASP A 134 -37.55 -8.48 8.95
CA ASP A 134 -37.48 -9.45 7.87
C ASP A 134 -37.20 -10.87 8.40
N PRO A 135 -37.65 -11.92 7.68
CA PRO A 135 -37.20 -13.27 7.95
C PRO A 135 -35.67 -13.35 7.76
N LEU A 136 -35.00 -14.05 8.67
CA LEU A 136 -33.56 -14.33 8.58
C LEU A 136 -33.31 -15.42 7.52
N ASP A 137 -33.43 -15.02 6.27
CA ASP A 137 -33.36 -15.87 5.09
C ASP A 137 -32.46 -15.23 4.03
N PHE A 138 -31.70 -16.06 3.33
CA PHE A 138 -30.72 -15.56 2.37
C PHE A 138 -31.38 -14.94 1.13
N ASP A 139 -32.51 -15.47 0.65
CA ASP A 139 -33.22 -14.90 -0.50
C ASP A 139 -33.80 -13.52 -0.14
N GLN A 140 -34.24 -13.37 1.12
CA GLN A 140 -34.65 -12.07 1.65
C GLN A 140 -33.49 -11.07 1.69
N PHE A 141 -32.28 -11.50 2.07
CA PHE A 141 -31.07 -10.67 1.96
C PHE A 141 -30.79 -10.21 0.53
N ILE A 142 -30.82 -11.14 -0.44
CA ILE A 142 -30.62 -10.82 -1.86
C ILE A 142 -31.67 -9.81 -2.35
N LYS A 143 -32.94 -10.02 -1.97
CA LYS A 143 -34.02 -9.09 -2.28
C LYS A 143 -33.75 -7.69 -1.73
N ARG A 144 -33.33 -7.57 -0.46
CA ARG A 144 -33.00 -6.27 0.16
C ARG A 144 -31.85 -5.56 -0.51
N LEU A 145 -30.79 -6.30 -0.90
CA LEU A 145 -29.72 -5.71 -1.72
C LEU A 145 -30.24 -5.19 -3.06
N GLY A 146 -31.11 -5.95 -3.73
CA GLY A 146 -31.72 -5.52 -4.99
C GLY A 146 -32.54 -4.24 -4.87
N GLU A 147 -33.30 -4.10 -3.77
CA GLU A 147 -34.06 -2.89 -3.42
C GLU A 147 -33.12 -1.71 -3.08
N GLU A 148 -32.11 -1.92 -2.24
CA GLU A 148 -31.16 -0.87 -1.85
C GLU A 148 -30.30 -0.37 -3.02
N TRP A 149 -30.05 -1.23 -4.01
CA TRP A 149 -29.20 -0.90 -5.15
C TRP A 149 -29.99 -0.41 -6.36
N GLU A 150 -31.31 -0.18 -6.26
CA GLU A 150 -32.18 0.11 -7.42
C GLU A 150 -31.69 1.29 -8.28
N GLU A 151 -31.05 2.29 -7.66
CA GLU A 151 -30.55 3.49 -8.32
C GLU A 151 -29.32 3.24 -9.22
N TYR A 152 -28.57 2.16 -8.99
CA TYR A 152 -27.33 1.84 -9.70
C TYR A 152 -27.61 1.16 -11.04
N THR A 153 -28.38 1.81 -11.91
CA THR A 153 -28.66 1.30 -13.25
C THR A 153 -27.46 1.52 -14.20
N PRO A 154 -27.38 0.78 -15.33
CA PRO A 154 -26.38 1.03 -16.36
C PRO A 154 -26.41 2.48 -16.88
N GLU A 155 -27.60 3.08 -17.02
CA GLU A 155 -27.77 4.45 -17.48
C GLU A 155 -27.26 5.48 -16.47
N PHE A 156 -27.53 5.26 -15.17
CA PHE A 156 -26.98 6.09 -14.10
C PHE A 156 -25.45 6.05 -14.12
N ALA A 157 -24.86 4.85 -14.12
CA ALA A 157 -23.41 4.70 -14.13
C ALA A 157 -22.77 5.24 -15.42
N ALA A 158 -23.41 5.07 -16.58
CA ALA A 158 -22.98 5.63 -17.85
C ALA A 158 -22.95 7.17 -17.82
N GLN A 159 -23.95 7.80 -17.20
CA GLN A 159 -24.00 9.24 -17.04
C GLN A 159 -22.86 9.75 -16.13
N GLU A 160 -22.66 9.13 -14.97
CA GLU A 160 -21.61 9.50 -14.03
C GLU A 160 -20.21 9.30 -14.63
N ALA A 161 -19.99 8.18 -15.32
CA ALA A 161 -18.69 7.79 -15.84
C ALA A 161 -18.39 8.27 -17.26
N GLN A 162 -19.37 8.80 -17.97
CA GLN A 162 -19.27 9.26 -19.35
C GLN A 162 -18.84 8.16 -20.33
N ILE A 163 -19.41 6.96 -20.17
CA ILE A 163 -19.18 5.79 -21.03
C ILE A 163 -20.52 5.19 -21.46
N ASP A 164 -20.49 4.26 -22.43
CA ASP A 164 -21.71 3.63 -22.93
C ASP A 164 -22.30 2.63 -21.92
N ALA A 165 -23.61 2.74 -21.65
CA ALA A 165 -24.34 1.81 -20.76
C ALA A 165 -24.23 0.35 -21.24
N ASP A 166 -24.28 0.12 -22.54
CA ASP A 166 -24.11 -1.22 -23.13
C ASP A 166 -22.73 -1.82 -22.81
N GLN A 167 -21.69 -1.01 -22.68
CA GLN A 167 -20.37 -1.49 -22.28
C GLN A 167 -20.37 -1.97 -20.83
N ILE A 168 -21.02 -1.23 -19.93
CA ILE A 168 -21.18 -1.62 -18.52
C ILE A 168 -21.89 -2.97 -18.43
N VAL A 169 -22.98 -3.17 -19.18
CA VAL A 169 -23.72 -4.44 -19.20
C VAL A 169 -22.87 -5.60 -19.70
N ARG A 170 -22.14 -5.42 -20.81
CA ARG A 170 -21.24 -6.46 -21.34
C ARG A 170 -20.15 -6.83 -20.33
N VAL A 171 -19.49 -5.83 -19.75
CA VAL A 171 -18.40 -6.00 -18.78
C VAL A 171 -18.91 -6.66 -17.50
N ALA A 172 -20.06 -6.25 -16.98
CA ALA A 172 -20.69 -6.89 -15.81
C ALA A 172 -20.91 -8.39 -16.04
N ARG A 173 -21.42 -8.78 -17.21
CA ARG A 173 -21.65 -10.19 -17.57
C ARG A 173 -20.35 -10.97 -17.74
N LEU A 174 -19.29 -10.35 -18.28
CA LEU A 174 -17.96 -10.98 -18.33
C LEU A 174 -17.44 -11.26 -16.91
N VAL A 175 -17.53 -10.26 -16.03
CA VAL A 175 -17.11 -10.36 -14.63
C VAL A 175 -17.91 -11.41 -13.87
N GLY A 176 -19.24 -11.38 -13.95
CA GLY A 176 -20.10 -12.37 -13.30
C GLY A 176 -19.82 -13.79 -13.77
N LYS A 177 -19.65 -14.01 -15.07
CA LYS A 177 -19.36 -15.34 -15.64
C LYS A 177 -17.96 -15.86 -15.30
N ALA A 178 -17.01 -14.99 -14.99
CA ALA A 178 -15.69 -15.42 -14.52
C ALA A 178 -15.77 -16.16 -13.18
N GLY A 179 -16.81 -15.88 -12.38
CA GLY A 179 -17.02 -16.48 -11.07
C GLY A 179 -15.75 -16.41 -10.22
N SER A 180 -15.35 -17.56 -9.66
CA SER A 180 -14.16 -17.68 -8.82
C SER A 180 -12.82 -17.27 -9.46
N LYS A 181 -12.75 -17.02 -10.78
CA LYS A 181 -11.51 -16.62 -11.48
C LYS A 181 -11.51 -15.16 -11.95
N LEU A 182 -12.19 -14.30 -11.19
CA LEU A 182 -12.10 -12.86 -11.34
C LEU A 182 -10.90 -12.32 -10.56
N SER A 183 -9.93 -11.77 -11.29
CA SER A 183 -8.76 -11.10 -10.73
C SER A 183 -8.92 -9.58 -10.85
N THR A 184 -8.76 -8.85 -9.74
CA THR A 184 -9.01 -7.41 -9.68
C THR A 184 -7.84 -6.67 -9.07
N HIS A 185 -7.62 -5.43 -9.52
CA HIS A 185 -6.67 -4.55 -8.86
C HIS A 185 -6.98 -3.07 -9.06
N VAL A 186 -6.85 -2.30 -7.99
CA VAL A 186 -6.72 -0.84 -8.04
C VAL A 186 -5.46 -0.42 -7.30
N TRP A 187 -4.62 0.36 -7.97
CA TRP A 187 -3.44 0.98 -7.40
C TRP A 187 -3.35 2.42 -7.86
N ARG A 188 -3.40 3.36 -6.91
CA ARG A 188 -3.49 4.79 -7.21
C ARG A 188 -4.71 5.03 -8.12
N GLY A 189 -4.52 5.77 -9.21
CA GLY A 189 -5.52 6.05 -10.22
C GLY A 189 -6.78 6.67 -9.62
N PRO A 190 -7.95 6.02 -9.70
CA PRO A 190 -9.21 6.56 -9.20
C PRO A 190 -9.32 6.64 -7.67
N SER A 191 -8.38 6.05 -6.92
CA SER A 191 -8.40 6.04 -5.45
C SER A 191 -7.57 7.15 -4.79
N ILE A 192 -6.92 8.03 -5.57
CA ILE A 192 -6.00 9.06 -5.08
C ILE A 192 -6.50 10.47 -5.42
N GLY A 193 -6.50 11.36 -4.43
CA GLY A 193 -6.72 12.79 -4.64
C GLY A 193 -8.18 13.22 -4.76
N ASN A 194 -9.13 12.31 -4.51
CA ASN A 194 -10.57 12.55 -4.55
C ASN A 194 -11.26 12.16 -3.25
N LEU A 195 -12.27 12.94 -2.86
CA LEU A 195 -13.14 12.62 -1.73
C LEU A 195 -13.84 11.28 -2.01
N GLY A 196 -13.77 10.36 -1.05
CA GLY A 196 -14.39 9.04 -1.21
C GLY A 196 -13.58 8.03 -2.03
N GLY A 197 -12.33 8.32 -2.44
CA GLY A 197 -11.52 7.39 -3.25
C GLY A 197 -11.31 5.99 -2.66
N TRP A 198 -11.52 5.81 -1.34
CA TRP A 198 -11.53 4.51 -0.68
C TRP A 198 -12.71 3.61 -1.06
N GLN A 199 -13.82 4.20 -1.50
CA GLN A 199 -14.98 3.45 -1.98
C GLN A 199 -14.67 2.71 -3.27
N VAL A 200 -13.76 3.23 -4.11
CA VAL A 200 -13.37 2.56 -5.37
C VAL A 200 -12.82 1.16 -5.12
N ALA A 201 -11.92 1.01 -4.13
CA ALA A 201 -11.41 -0.31 -3.75
C ALA A 201 -12.50 -1.18 -3.10
N ARG A 202 -13.41 -0.59 -2.31
CA ARG A 202 -14.52 -1.33 -1.69
C ARG A 202 -15.49 -1.89 -2.72
N THR A 203 -15.93 -1.09 -3.67
CA THR A 203 -16.90 -1.52 -4.68
C THR A 203 -16.25 -2.40 -5.74
N LEU A 204 -14.95 -2.21 -6.05
CA LEU A 204 -14.20 -3.18 -6.86
C LEU A 204 -14.14 -4.54 -6.16
N HIS A 205 -13.77 -4.58 -4.87
CA HIS A 205 -13.67 -5.83 -4.14
C HIS A 205 -15.03 -6.48 -3.85
N LEU A 206 -16.12 -5.69 -3.80
CA LEU A 206 -17.49 -6.22 -3.76
C LEU A 206 -17.76 -7.16 -4.95
N LEU A 207 -17.22 -6.87 -6.14
CA LEU A 207 -17.35 -7.76 -7.28
C LEU A 207 -16.64 -9.10 -7.03
N ASN A 208 -15.51 -9.11 -6.34
CA ASN A 208 -14.86 -10.37 -5.94
C ASN A 208 -15.69 -11.17 -4.95
N VAL A 209 -16.31 -10.49 -3.97
CA VAL A 209 -17.19 -11.09 -2.99
C VAL A 209 -18.42 -11.71 -3.67
N LEU A 210 -19.09 -10.96 -4.54
CA LEU A 210 -20.26 -11.45 -5.29
C LEU A 210 -19.92 -12.64 -6.19
N THR A 211 -18.74 -12.66 -6.81
CA THR A 211 -18.32 -13.75 -7.71
C THR A 211 -17.67 -14.93 -6.98
N GLY A 212 -17.47 -14.85 -5.66
CA GLY A 212 -16.78 -15.87 -4.89
C GLY A 212 -15.30 -16.04 -5.28
N SER A 213 -14.66 -15.00 -5.80
CA SER A 213 -13.26 -15.01 -6.27
C SER A 213 -12.24 -14.56 -5.23
N VAL A 214 -12.63 -14.46 -3.96
CA VAL A 214 -11.72 -14.10 -2.87
C VAL A 214 -10.90 -15.32 -2.49
N GLY A 215 -9.57 -15.24 -2.59
CA GLY A 215 -8.68 -16.30 -2.13
C GLY A 215 -8.63 -17.56 -3.00
N THR A 216 -9.15 -17.50 -4.22
CA THR A 216 -9.22 -18.63 -5.18
C THR A 216 -8.09 -18.57 -6.21
N GLU A 217 -7.81 -19.70 -6.87
CA GLU A 217 -6.92 -19.73 -8.04
C GLU A 217 -7.53 -18.87 -9.17
N GLY A 218 -6.74 -17.94 -9.73
CA GLY A 218 -7.23 -16.94 -10.68
C GLY A 218 -8.04 -15.79 -10.07
N GLY A 219 -8.26 -15.81 -8.75
CA GLY A 219 -9.00 -14.81 -8.01
C GLY A 219 -8.12 -13.68 -7.45
N THR A 220 -8.63 -13.01 -6.41
CA THR A 220 -7.92 -11.98 -5.65
C THR A 220 -7.80 -12.37 -4.18
N SER A 221 -6.57 -12.55 -3.69
CA SER A 221 -6.29 -12.85 -2.28
C SER A 221 -5.97 -11.58 -1.48
N PRO A 222 -6.05 -11.59 -0.14
CA PRO A 222 -5.46 -10.55 0.67
C PRO A 222 -3.92 -10.60 0.64
N SER A 223 -3.28 -9.43 0.56
CA SER A 223 -1.80 -9.30 0.44
C SER A 223 -1.00 -10.06 1.49
N ALA A 224 -1.47 -10.11 2.74
CA ALA A 224 -0.72 -10.77 3.81
C ALA A 224 -0.56 -12.28 3.63
N TRP A 225 -1.40 -12.93 2.81
CA TRP A 225 -1.28 -14.35 2.51
C TRP A 225 -0.10 -14.64 1.58
N ASN A 226 0.40 -13.64 0.85
CA ASN A 226 1.44 -13.79 -0.17
C ASN A 226 2.64 -12.87 0.06
N LYS A 227 2.83 -12.35 1.27
CA LYS A 227 3.93 -11.45 1.60
C LYS A 227 4.72 -11.95 2.82
N PHE A 228 6.04 -11.92 2.71
CA PHE A 228 6.94 -12.21 3.84
C PHE A 228 6.93 -11.04 4.84
N HIS A 229 6.80 -11.37 6.13
CA HIS A 229 6.78 -10.40 7.21
C HIS A 229 7.94 -10.71 8.19
N PRO A 230 9.04 -9.94 8.18
CA PRO A 230 10.18 -10.23 9.04
C PRO A 230 9.82 -10.12 10.52
N LYS A 231 10.28 -11.09 11.31
CA LYS A 231 10.26 -11.00 12.78
C LYS A 231 11.57 -10.38 13.27
N PHE A 232 11.46 -9.24 13.93
CA PHE A 232 12.61 -8.57 14.54
C PHE A 232 12.92 -9.12 15.95
N PHE A 233 14.17 -8.98 16.39
CA PHE A 233 14.62 -9.45 17.71
C PHE A 233 14.03 -8.64 18.86
N ASP A 234 13.74 -7.38 18.61
CA ASP A 234 13.13 -6.48 19.57
C ASP A 234 12.23 -5.48 18.84
N SER A 235 11.12 -5.11 19.48
CA SER A 235 10.20 -4.06 19.04
C SER A 235 9.95 -3.13 20.22
N PRO A 236 10.51 -1.90 20.22
CA PRO A 236 10.27 -0.96 21.31
C PRO A 236 8.79 -0.61 21.42
N PRO A 237 8.26 -0.41 22.65
CA PRO A 237 6.88 0.00 22.82
C PRO A 237 6.65 1.37 22.17
N GLY A 238 5.44 1.58 21.65
CA GLY A 238 5.01 2.90 21.18
C GLY A 238 4.84 3.90 22.34
N PRO A 239 4.70 5.20 22.03
CA PRO A 239 4.45 6.20 23.05
C PRO A 239 3.08 6.01 23.70
N ASN A 240 2.93 6.51 24.92
CA ASN A 240 1.69 6.45 25.70
C ASN A 240 0.78 7.69 25.50
N ALA A 241 1.05 8.48 24.47
CA ALA A 241 0.33 9.70 24.15
C ALA A 241 -0.04 9.72 22.66
N TRP A 242 -1.19 10.32 22.36
CA TRP A 242 -1.66 10.49 20.99
C TRP A 242 -0.90 11.65 20.31
N ASN A 243 -0.28 11.39 19.15
CA ASN A 243 0.40 12.43 18.39
C ASN A 243 -0.56 13.14 17.41
N GLU A 244 -1.10 14.29 17.80
CA GLU A 244 -2.02 15.08 16.95
C GLU A 244 -1.35 15.70 15.71
N LEU A 245 -0.02 15.79 15.66
CA LEU A 245 0.70 16.21 14.45
C LEU A 245 0.77 15.09 13.40
N ASN A 246 0.66 13.82 13.82
CA ASN A 246 0.68 12.67 12.92
C ASN A 246 -0.75 12.18 12.61
N TRP A 247 -1.60 12.20 13.64
CA TRP A 247 -2.99 11.75 13.62
C TRP A 247 -3.93 12.85 14.13
N PRO A 248 -4.25 13.86 13.31
CA PRO A 248 -5.11 14.96 13.75
C PRO A 248 -6.53 14.48 14.05
N LYS A 249 -7.14 15.05 15.10
CA LYS A 249 -8.47 14.67 15.59
C LYS A 249 -9.58 14.86 14.55
N GLU A 250 -9.37 15.72 13.57
CA GLU A 250 -10.34 16.03 12.53
C GLU A 250 -10.49 14.90 11.50
N TYR A 251 -9.51 13.99 11.41
CA TYR A 251 -9.44 12.96 10.38
C TYR A 251 -9.42 11.53 10.97
N THR A 252 -10.43 11.20 11.77
CA THR A 252 -10.53 9.92 12.52
C THR A 252 -10.64 8.66 11.65
N LEU A 253 -10.96 8.79 10.37
CA LEU A 253 -11.06 7.69 9.40
C LEU A 253 -9.82 7.51 8.53
N THR A 254 -8.74 8.23 8.84
CA THR A 254 -7.47 8.08 8.11
C THR A 254 -6.85 6.72 8.41
N HIS A 255 -6.38 6.06 7.36
CA HIS A 255 -5.79 4.72 7.46
C HIS A 255 -4.26 4.76 7.61
N TYR A 256 -3.66 5.90 7.30
CA TYR A 256 -2.25 6.23 7.51
C TYR A 256 -2.14 7.63 8.08
N GLU A 257 -0.98 7.94 8.64
CA GLU A 257 -0.62 9.25 9.13
C GLU A 257 -0.84 10.35 8.08
N MET A 258 -1.13 11.56 8.55
CA MET A 258 -1.50 12.70 7.70
C MET A 258 -0.28 13.56 7.33
N SER A 259 0.81 12.93 6.91
CA SER A 259 2.08 13.62 6.63
C SER A 259 1.96 14.74 5.61
N GLN A 260 1.09 14.61 4.60
CA GLN A 260 0.93 15.62 3.56
C GLN A 260 0.45 16.98 4.11
N ILE A 261 -0.23 16.99 5.26
CA ILE A 261 -0.68 18.22 5.92
C ILE A 261 0.18 18.62 7.13
N LEU A 262 1.19 17.82 7.50
CA LEU A 262 2.10 18.14 8.61
C LEU A 262 2.59 19.60 8.60
N PRO A 263 3.11 20.18 7.49
CA PRO A 263 3.61 21.54 7.54
C PRO A 263 2.49 22.57 7.76
N HIS A 264 1.26 22.28 7.37
CA HIS A 264 0.10 23.13 7.68
C HIS A 264 -0.22 23.09 9.18
N LEU A 265 -0.13 21.92 9.81
CA LEU A 265 -0.33 21.78 11.26
C LEU A 265 0.72 22.60 12.05
N LEU A 266 1.98 22.57 11.60
CA LEU A 266 3.06 23.37 12.19
C LEU A 266 2.82 24.87 12.01
N LYS A 267 2.40 25.27 10.80
CA LYS A 267 2.06 26.66 10.44
C LYS A 267 0.90 27.21 11.28
N ASP A 268 -0.10 26.37 11.57
CA ASP A 268 -1.23 26.68 12.44
C ASP A 268 -0.86 26.69 13.94
N ASN A 269 0.43 26.59 14.28
CA ASN A 269 0.95 26.56 15.65
C ASN A 269 0.41 25.39 16.50
N ARG A 270 0.08 24.26 15.87
CA ARG A 270 -0.35 23.05 16.61
C ARG A 270 0.80 22.32 17.30
N GLY A 271 2.04 22.64 16.95
CA GLY A 271 3.24 22.10 17.59
C GLY A 271 4.50 22.45 16.81
N SER A 272 5.61 21.82 17.21
CA SER A 272 6.94 21.89 16.59
C SER A 272 7.61 20.51 16.64
N LEU A 273 8.69 20.35 15.87
CA LEU A 273 9.52 19.15 15.83
C LEU A 273 10.95 19.54 16.24
N ASP A 274 11.48 18.90 17.28
CA ASP A 274 12.88 19.14 17.68
C ASP A 274 13.86 18.63 16.63
N VAL A 275 13.59 17.45 16.07
CA VAL A 275 14.39 16.81 15.02
C VAL A 275 13.48 16.19 13.98
N TYR A 276 13.75 16.44 12.70
CA TYR A 276 13.02 15.86 11.57
C TYR A 276 13.99 15.17 10.61
N PHE A 277 13.75 13.89 10.35
CA PHE A 277 14.52 13.10 9.38
C PHE A 277 13.71 12.93 8.10
N THR A 278 14.25 13.37 6.96
CA THR A 278 13.72 13.03 5.64
C THR A 278 14.51 11.86 5.08
N ARG A 279 13.87 10.68 4.99
CA ARG A 279 14.52 9.42 4.57
C ARG A 279 13.95 8.95 3.24
N VAL A 280 14.79 8.92 2.19
CA VAL A 280 14.39 8.47 0.83
C VAL A 280 13.06 9.13 0.40
N PHE A 281 12.92 10.40 0.75
CA PHE A 281 11.68 11.14 0.62
C PHE A 281 11.95 12.62 0.35
N ASN A 282 11.22 13.21 -0.59
CA ASN A 282 11.36 14.60 -1.02
C ASN A 282 10.00 15.32 -0.87
N PRO A 283 9.59 15.70 0.35
CA PRO A 283 8.28 16.32 0.62
C PRO A 283 8.03 17.58 -0.18
N VAL A 284 9.04 18.43 -0.39
CA VAL A 284 8.91 19.68 -1.17
C VAL A 284 8.42 19.41 -2.59
N TRP A 285 8.85 18.30 -3.20
CA TRP A 285 8.44 17.94 -4.57
C TRP A 285 7.24 16.99 -4.62
N THR A 286 7.11 16.10 -3.64
CA THR A 286 6.16 14.97 -3.70
C THR A 286 4.76 15.35 -3.22
N TYR A 287 4.67 16.19 -2.19
CA TYR A 287 3.37 16.58 -1.65
C TYR A 287 2.79 17.80 -2.36
N PRO A 288 1.45 17.91 -2.43
CA PRO A 288 0.78 19.15 -2.77
C PRO A 288 1.26 20.28 -1.87
N ASP A 289 1.33 21.49 -2.42
CA ASP A 289 1.79 22.68 -1.71
C ASP A 289 3.19 22.54 -1.07
N GLY A 290 4.17 22.17 -1.90
CA GLY A 290 5.58 22.16 -1.51
C GLY A 290 6.12 23.49 -0.97
N PHE A 291 5.44 24.62 -1.21
CA PHE A 291 5.85 25.92 -0.65
C PHE A 291 5.62 26.00 0.86
N THR A 292 4.52 25.44 1.37
CA THR A 292 4.31 25.36 2.82
C THR A 292 5.33 24.43 3.48
N TRP A 293 5.80 23.40 2.78
CA TRP A 293 6.96 22.61 3.21
C TRP A 293 8.24 23.43 3.29
N ILE A 294 8.55 24.23 2.25
CA ILE A 294 9.72 25.12 2.24
C ILE A 294 9.67 26.09 3.44
N GLU A 295 8.50 26.69 3.70
CA GLU A 295 8.29 27.61 4.82
C GLU A 295 8.63 26.94 6.15
N MET A 296 8.06 25.77 6.43
CA MET A 296 8.27 25.06 7.70
C MET A 296 9.67 24.48 7.85
N LEU A 297 10.28 23.98 6.77
CA LEU A 297 11.68 23.50 6.80
C LEU A 297 12.69 24.64 6.99
N SER A 298 12.32 25.87 6.62
CA SER A 298 13.17 27.06 6.82
C SER A 298 12.99 27.70 8.20
N ASP A 299 11.94 27.33 8.94
CA ASP A 299 11.59 27.91 10.24
C ASP A 299 12.13 27.05 11.40
N LYS A 300 13.21 27.54 12.03
CA LYS A 300 13.87 26.85 13.16
C LYS A 300 13.04 26.78 14.44
N GLU A 301 11.99 27.61 14.57
CA GLU A 301 11.06 27.50 15.69
C GLU A 301 10.06 26.35 15.48
N LYS A 302 9.86 25.93 14.23
CA LYS A 302 8.96 24.83 13.84
C LYS A 302 9.67 23.51 13.68
N ILE A 303 10.85 23.52 13.05
CA ILE A 303 11.69 22.34 12.85
C ILE A 303 13.10 22.70 13.33
N GLY A 304 13.47 22.21 14.52
CA GLY A 304 14.71 22.60 15.18
C GLY A 304 15.97 22.10 14.48
N CYS A 305 15.98 20.83 14.07
CA CYS A 305 17.07 20.20 13.32
C CYS A 305 16.50 19.33 12.21
N HIS A 306 16.76 19.70 10.95
CA HIS A 306 16.39 18.89 9.79
C HIS A 306 17.60 18.11 9.26
N VAL A 307 17.48 16.78 9.24
CA VAL A 307 18.48 15.86 8.72
C VAL A 307 17.93 15.14 7.48
N ALA A 308 18.51 15.42 6.32
CA ALA A 308 18.16 14.76 5.07
C ALA A 308 19.04 13.52 4.82
N LEU A 309 18.43 12.34 4.86
CA LEU A 309 19.02 11.05 4.52
C LEU A 309 18.68 10.72 3.05
N THR A 310 19.57 11.05 2.13
CA THR A 310 19.29 10.98 0.69
C THR A 310 20.50 10.50 -0.13
N PRO A 311 20.31 9.63 -1.14
CA PRO A 311 21.41 9.23 -2.03
C PRO A 311 21.79 10.34 -3.03
N THR A 312 20.90 11.31 -3.26
CA THR A 312 21.10 12.39 -4.23
C THR A 312 20.71 13.74 -3.64
N TRP A 313 21.32 14.81 -4.14
CA TRP A 313 20.84 16.16 -3.86
C TRP A 313 19.40 16.34 -4.39
N ASN A 314 18.54 17.02 -3.63
CA ASN A 314 17.13 17.25 -4.00
C ASN A 314 16.58 18.54 -3.37
N GLU A 315 15.36 18.93 -3.77
CA GLU A 315 14.68 20.17 -3.36
C GLU A 315 14.51 20.29 -1.84
N THR A 316 14.24 19.17 -1.15
CA THR A 316 14.11 19.15 0.32
C THR A 316 15.45 19.32 1.02
N ALA A 317 16.52 18.73 0.49
CA ALA A 317 17.86 18.76 1.10
C ALA A 317 18.47 20.18 1.15
N PHE A 318 18.02 21.12 0.31
CA PHE A 318 18.42 22.53 0.37
C PHE A 318 18.09 23.21 1.70
N PHE A 319 17.08 22.70 2.42
CA PHE A 319 16.60 23.26 3.68
C PHE A 319 16.98 22.39 4.88
N ALA A 320 17.95 21.48 4.73
CA ALA A 320 18.44 20.65 5.83
C ALA A 320 19.63 21.29 6.55
N ASP A 321 19.69 21.12 7.87
CA ASP A 321 20.89 21.45 8.64
C ASP A 321 22.02 20.43 8.37
N TYR A 322 21.66 19.17 8.11
CA TYR A 322 22.59 18.11 7.73
C TYR A 322 22.07 17.32 6.53
N VAL A 323 22.93 17.09 5.55
CA VAL A 323 22.68 16.16 4.44
C VAL A 323 23.61 14.96 4.61
N LEU A 324 23.04 13.80 4.91
CA LEU A 324 23.78 12.55 5.09
C LEU A 324 23.56 11.64 3.88
N PRO A 325 24.62 11.25 3.16
CA PRO A 325 24.48 10.39 1.99
C PRO A 325 24.07 8.98 2.42
N MET A 326 23.08 8.41 1.72
CA MET A 326 22.57 7.06 1.95
C MET A 326 22.85 6.15 0.77
N GLY A 327 23.16 4.88 1.04
CA GLY A 327 23.51 3.91 0.02
C GLY A 327 22.39 3.63 -0.98
N HIS A 328 22.73 3.53 -2.26
CA HIS A 328 21.86 2.97 -3.29
C HIS A 328 21.63 1.47 -3.07
N ALA A 329 20.73 0.89 -3.88
CA ALA A 329 20.34 -0.52 -3.77
C ALA A 329 21.54 -1.46 -3.57
N SER A 330 22.59 -1.39 -4.39
CA SER A 330 23.76 -2.27 -4.35
C SER A 330 24.73 -2.03 -3.19
N GLU A 331 24.49 -1.01 -2.36
CA GLU A 331 25.39 -0.51 -1.31
C GLU A 331 24.87 -0.85 0.10
N ARG A 332 23.73 -1.57 0.19
CA ARG A 332 23.08 -1.92 1.45
C ARG A 332 22.50 -3.33 1.43
N HIS A 333 22.33 -3.89 2.62
CA HIS A 333 21.46 -5.01 2.84
C HIS A 333 20.00 -4.60 2.67
N ASP A 334 19.18 -5.50 2.15
CA ASP A 334 17.75 -5.22 1.94
C ASP A 334 16.99 -6.55 1.82
N ILE A 335 15.83 -6.63 2.45
CA ILE A 335 14.87 -7.70 2.22
C ILE A 335 13.76 -7.16 1.35
N ASN A 336 13.46 -7.88 0.27
CA ASN A 336 12.37 -7.55 -0.62
C ASN A 336 11.36 -8.70 -0.71
N SER A 337 10.09 -8.38 -0.52
CA SER A 337 8.96 -9.30 -0.68
C SER A 337 7.71 -8.51 -1.00
N TYR A 338 7.04 -8.89 -2.08
CA TYR A 338 5.84 -8.23 -2.59
C TYR A 338 4.80 -9.25 -3.04
N GLU A 339 3.54 -8.86 -2.92
CA GLU A 339 2.33 -9.63 -3.26
C GLU A 339 2.08 -9.75 -4.79
N THR A 340 3.11 -10.13 -5.56
CA THR A 340 3.09 -10.10 -7.03
C THR A 340 2.50 -11.34 -7.69
N GLN A 341 2.21 -12.38 -6.91
CA GLN A 341 1.62 -13.65 -7.34
C GLN A 341 1.06 -14.39 -6.13
N ALA A 342 0.30 -15.46 -6.36
CA ALA A 342 -0.21 -16.37 -5.33
C ALA A 342 0.90 -17.23 -4.67
N GLY A 343 1.84 -16.57 -3.98
CA GLY A 343 2.92 -17.23 -3.24
C GLY A 343 3.77 -16.25 -2.45
N VAL A 344 4.32 -16.72 -1.31
CA VAL A 344 5.27 -15.96 -0.50
C VAL A 344 6.68 -16.18 -1.05
N TRP A 345 7.41 -15.09 -1.26
CA TRP A 345 8.82 -15.13 -1.65
C TRP A 345 9.61 -14.06 -0.92
N ILE A 346 10.92 -14.25 -0.85
CA ILE A 346 11.86 -13.29 -0.30
C ILE A 346 13.07 -13.20 -1.23
N ALA A 347 13.51 -11.98 -1.53
CA ALA A 347 14.82 -11.72 -2.08
C ALA A 347 15.65 -10.97 -1.05
N PHE A 348 16.86 -11.47 -0.80
CA PHE A 348 17.82 -10.80 0.06
C PHE A 348 18.92 -10.18 -0.80
N ARG A 349 19.22 -8.92 -0.53
CA ARG A 349 20.31 -8.19 -1.14
C ARG A 349 21.44 -8.02 -0.12
N GLN A 350 22.67 -8.12 -0.60
CA GLN A 350 23.88 -7.80 0.15
C GLN A 350 24.65 -6.67 -0.54
N PRO A 351 25.37 -5.80 0.19
CA PRO A 351 26.21 -4.76 -0.40
C PRO A 351 27.31 -5.37 -1.26
N VAL A 352 27.35 -5.00 -2.54
CA VAL A 352 28.22 -5.62 -3.56
C VAL A 352 29.70 -5.43 -3.21
N LEU A 353 30.09 -4.24 -2.76
CA LEU A 353 31.49 -3.93 -2.45
C LEU A 353 31.94 -4.54 -1.12
N ARG A 354 31.05 -4.66 -0.14
CA ARG A 354 31.30 -5.41 1.11
C ARG A 354 31.56 -6.88 0.81
N GLU A 355 30.69 -7.50 0.01
CA GLU A 355 30.83 -8.91 -0.36
C GLU A 355 32.08 -9.15 -1.23
N LYS A 356 32.41 -8.22 -2.12
CA LYS A 356 33.67 -8.27 -2.87
C LYS A 356 34.88 -8.21 -1.94
N ALA A 357 34.92 -7.24 -1.01
CA ALA A 357 36.03 -7.08 -0.07
C ALA A 357 36.23 -8.35 0.77
N ARG A 358 35.13 -8.94 1.26
CA ARG A 358 35.15 -10.22 1.98
C ARG A 358 35.79 -11.35 1.15
N ARG A 359 35.42 -11.48 -0.13
CA ARG A 359 36.01 -12.48 -1.05
C ARG A 359 37.48 -12.23 -1.36
N ASP A 360 37.90 -10.97 -1.34
CA ASP A 360 39.30 -10.57 -1.50
C ASP A 360 40.10 -10.75 -0.18
N GLY A 361 39.49 -11.28 0.88
CA GLY A 361 40.13 -11.51 2.18
C GLY A 361 40.31 -10.24 3.02
N LYS A 362 39.57 -9.17 2.71
CA LYS A 362 39.56 -7.93 3.50
C LYS A 362 38.40 -7.96 4.49
N GLU A 363 38.72 -7.67 5.74
CA GLU A 363 37.71 -7.47 6.79
C GLU A 363 37.07 -6.09 6.60
N VAL A 364 35.75 -6.05 6.62
CA VAL A 364 34.94 -4.83 6.52
C VAL A 364 33.96 -4.86 7.68
N GLN A 365 34.04 -3.87 8.54
CA GLN A 365 33.14 -3.73 9.68
C GLN A 365 31.85 -3.00 9.27
N PHE A 366 31.98 -1.94 8.48
CA PHE A 366 30.88 -1.10 8.02
C PHE A 366 30.90 -0.88 6.52
N THR A 367 29.72 -0.75 5.94
CA THR A 367 29.54 -0.53 4.50
C THR A 367 30.21 0.76 3.99
N TYR A 368 30.30 1.81 4.81
CA TYR A 368 30.96 3.06 4.42
C TYR A 368 32.46 2.91 4.11
N GLU A 369 33.13 1.88 4.64
CA GLU A 369 34.56 1.64 4.41
C GLU A 369 34.86 1.23 2.96
N VAL A 370 33.84 0.76 2.23
CA VAL A 370 33.96 0.24 0.88
C VAL A 370 33.00 0.89 -0.11
N ASN A 371 31.88 1.46 0.35
CA ASN A 371 30.95 2.18 -0.49
C ASN A 371 31.59 3.48 -1.02
N PRO A 372 31.39 3.83 -2.31
CA PRO A 372 31.95 5.05 -2.87
C PRO A 372 31.37 6.27 -2.15
N GLY A 373 32.24 7.18 -1.68
CA GLY A 373 31.80 8.39 -0.99
C GLY A 373 31.52 8.22 0.51
N GLU A 374 32.07 7.18 1.15
CA GLU A 374 31.94 6.95 2.60
C GLU A 374 30.47 6.82 3.05
N VAL A 375 29.68 6.12 2.23
CA VAL A 375 28.23 6.04 2.38
C VAL A 375 27.83 4.86 3.26
N TRP A 376 27.07 5.16 4.30
CA TRP A 376 26.51 4.15 5.20
C TRP A 376 25.29 3.47 4.60
N GLU A 377 25.14 2.17 4.86
CA GLU A 377 23.83 1.56 4.84
C GLU A 377 23.02 1.99 6.06
N GLU A 378 21.71 1.99 5.87
CA GLU A 378 20.82 2.67 6.80
C GLU A 378 20.71 1.96 8.16
N ASP A 379 20.63 0.64 8.16
CA ASP A 379 20.53 -0.14 9.39
C ASP A 379 21.77 0.05 10.27
N GLU A 380 22.98 0.02 9.68
CA GLU A 380 24.23 0.32 10.38
C GLU A 380 24.23 1.75 10.95
N PHE A 381 23.76 2.74 10.18
CA PHE A 381 23.65 4.13 10.64
C PHE A 381 22.73 4.25 11.87
N TRP A 382 21.54 3.65 11.84
CA TRP A 382 20.61 3.71 12.97
C TRP A 382 21.13 2.95 14.19
N ILE A 383 21.77 1.80 14.01
CA ILE A 383 22.42 1.04 15.09
C ILE A 383 23.50 1.90 15.77
N GLU A 384 24.39 2.52 14.99
CA GLU A 384 25.46 3.38 15.51
C GLU A 384 24.93 4.62 16.21
N LEU A 385 23.99 5.32 15.58
CA LEU A 385 23.39 6.52 16.14
C LEU A 385 22.74 6.22 17.48
N SER A 386 21.94 5.16 17.56
CA SER A 386 21.22 4.75 18.76
C SER A 386 22.15 4.48 19.94
N TRP A 387 23.28 3.83 19.71
CA TRP A 387 24.28 3.57 20.76
C TRP A 387 25.07 4.81 21.17
N ARG A 388 25.26 5.77 20.26
CA ARG A 388 26.03 7.00 20.53
C ARG A 388 25.21 8.07 21.24
N ILE A 389 23.89 8.12 21.03
CA ILE A 389 23.00 9.06 21.72
C ILE A 389 22.64 8.59 23.14
N ASP A 390 22.61 7.28 23.39
CA ASP A 390 22.22 6.69 24.67
C ASP A 390 23.40 5.95 25.32
N LYS A 391 24.50 6.67 25.57
CA LYS A 391 25.76 6.10 26.07
C LYS A 391 25.61 5.47 27.44
N GLU A 392 24.88 6.14 28.34
CA GLU A 392 24.69 5.69 29.71
C GLU A 392 23.44 4.79 29.86
N GLY A 393 22.63 4.66 28.80
CA GLY A 393 21.41 3.84 28.79
C GLY A 393 20.19 4.50 29.44
N ASP A 394 20.29 5.79 29.78
CA ASP A 394 19.28 6.57 30.47
C ASP A 394 18.08 6.95 29.58
N LEU A 395 18.28 7.01 28.25
CA LEU A 395 17.18 7.20 27.30
C LEU A 395 16.41 5.90 27.04
N GLY A 396 16.99 4.74 27.42
CA GLY A 396 16.39 3.43 27.21
C GLY A 396 16.30 3.01 25.74
N ILE A 397 16.99 3.70 24.83
CA ILE A 397 17.07 3.39 23.40
C ILE A 397 18.05 2.23 23.17
N ARG A 398 19.21 2.28 23.83
CA ARG A 398 20.34 1.36 23.64
C ARG A 398 19.96 -0.10 23.86
N LYS A 399 19.07 -0.37 24.82
CA LYS A 399 18.61 -1.73 25.14
C LYS A 399 17.95 -2.44 23.95
N HIS A 400 17.35 -1.67 23.03
CA HIS A 400 16.69 -2.17 21.82
C HIS A 400 17.66 -2.48 20.67
N PHE A 401 18.97 -2.29 20.89
CA PHE A 401 20.04 -2.56 19.92
C PHE A 401 21.14 -3.43 20.56
N ILE A 402 20.81 -4.20 21.59
CA ILE A 402 21.70 -5.21 22.17
C ILE A 402 21.61 -6.48 21.32
N SER A 403 22.77 -7.10 21.04
CA SER A 403 22.82 -8.32 20.26
C SER A 403 22.07 -9.47 20.97
N PRO A 404 21.20 -10.22 20.26
CA PRO A 404 20.60 -11.44 20.81
C PRO A 404 21.60 -12.62 20.88
N TYR A 405 22.81 -12.46 20.32
CA TYR A 405 23.85 -13.50 20.25
C TYR A 405 25.09 -13.20 21.09
N ARG A 406 25.36 -11.91 21.38
CA ARG A 406 26.52 -11.45 22.15
C ARG A 406 26.06 -10.57 23.32
N ASP A 407 26.13 -11.13 24.52
CA ASP A 407 25.60 -10.50 25.72
C ASP A 407 26.27 -9.15 26.02
N GLY A 408 25.46 -8.12 26.26
CA GLY A 408 25.90 -6.75 26.52
C GLY A 408 26.52 -6.00 25.33
N GLU A 409 26.66 -6.64 24.17
CA GLU A 409 27.25 -6.03 22.98
C GLU A 409 26.20 -5.40 22.05
N LYS A 410 26.66 -4.49 21.18
CA LYS A 410 25.83 -3.90 20.14
C LYS A 410 25.53 -4.95 19.06
N ILE A 411 24.27 -5.00 18.63
CA ILE A 411 23.89 -5.80 17.46
C ILE A 411 24.63 -5.28 16.23
N ASN A 412 25.20 -6.18 15.43
CA ASN A 412 25.76 -5.83 14.13
C ASN A 412 24.78 -6.19 13.01
N ILE A 413 25.09 -5.75 11.78
CA ILE A 413 24.18 -5.96 10.65
C ILE A 413 23.99 -7.44 10.29
N ASP A 414 25.04 -8.25 10.42
CA ASP A 414 24.98 -9.67 10.12
C ASP A 414 24.05 -10.40 11.11
N GLU A 415 24.12 -10.05 12.39
CA GLU A 415 23.23 -10.57 13.43
C GLU A 415 21.77 -10.11 13.24
N TYR A 416 21.57 -8.88 12.79
CA TYR A 416 20.22 -8.35 12.52
C TYR A 416 19.52 -9.21 11.46
N TYR A 417 20.18 -9.48 10.33
CA TYR A 417 19.62 -10.31 9.27
C TYR A 417 19.64 -11.81 9.62
N GLN A 418 20.65 -12.29 10.34
CA GLN A 418 20.68 -13.67 10.85
C GLN A 418 19.43 -13.96 11.69
N TYR A 419 19.11 -13.07 12.63
CA TYR A 419 17.93 -13.23 13.49
C TYR A 419 16.65 -13.31 12.68
N ILE A 420 16.47 -12.41 11.69
CA ILE A 420 15.28 -12.41 10.84
C ILE A 420 15.13 -13.76 10.13
N PHE A 421 16.21 -14.31 9.55
CA PHE A 421 16.15 -15.58 8.82
C PHE A 421 15.98 -16.80 9.72
N GLU A 422 16.46 -16.76 10.96
CA GLU A 422 16.30 -17.86 11.93
C GLU A 422 14.90 -17.89 12.57
N ASN A 423 14.18 -16.77 12.59
CA ASN A 423 12.98 -16.59 13.43
C ASN A 423 11.69 -16.20 12.67
N THR A 424 11.71 -16.09 11.34
CA THR A 424 10.54 -15.72 10.52
C THR A 424 9.89 -16.91 9.84
#